data_AF-A0A4Q1JW91-F1
#
_entry.id   AF-A0A4Q1JW91-F1
#
_cell.length_a   1.000
_cell.length_b   1.000
_cell.length_c   1.000
_cell.angle_alpha   90.00
_cell.angle_beta   90.00
_cell.angle_gamma   90.00
#
_symmetry.space_group_name_H-M   'P 1'
#
loop_
_entity.id
_entity.type
_entity.pdbx_description
1 polymer ?
#
loop_
_entity_poly.entity_id
_entity_poly.type
_entity_poly.pdbx_seq_one_letter_code
_entity_poly.pdbx_strand_id
1 'polypeptide(L)'
;MDKQDPHYTVTVYVAAPGTPLALSGGTSAAGHMYYVISDGKREQSYGFAPKEHGESSGPGKVYDTDLKDYKEPYYARTMEITKAQYDKLQQFGDNPAKYKFDMEYGGLSNSCIDFTWGALNHAGLHRKTLLGIGDKRFDGELKPLENIQDIKSIKAPIEDSPLNSEHQNKMPKRSVMQWLLTEQDQSDGTRHQSGELAAKPGREGQMAGRGDPLLSQAEDAVRRLEKGLCRDYDSNSERLAASAACLAKENGLTRIDHVVLSRDAGPVRQGENLFVVQGELNNPAHLRAHIRTDEALARPVEQSLAQLQALNDSQRLQQTPQVAQPEQVLTQQHGMV
;
A
#
# COMPACT_ATOMS: atom_id res chain seq x y z
N MET A 1 13.38 -50.38 14.44
CA MET A 1 13.55 -48.92 14.31
C MET A 1 12.46 -48.45 13.39
N ASP A 2 11.36 -47.94 13.95
CA ASP A 2 10.32 -47.31 13.14
C ASP A 2 10.94 -46.11 12.43
N LYS A 3 10.96 -46.14 11.10
CA LYS A 3 11.14 -44.93 10.32
C LYS A 3 9.83 -44.17 10.45
N GLN A 4 9.74 -43.26 11.43
CA GLN A 4 8.69 -42.25 11.40
C GLN A 4 8.76 -41.55 10.05
N ASP A 5 7.62 -41.49 9.35
CA ASP A 5 7.52 -40.74 8.11
C ASP A 5 7.89 -39.28 8.39
N PRO A 6 8.64 -38.62 7.50
CA PRO A 6 9.00 -37.23 7.68
C PRO A 6 7.72 -36.38 7.76
N HIS A 7 7.57 -35.66 8.86
CA HIS A 7 6.49 -34.70 9.05
C HIS A 7 6.90 -33.37 8.45
N TYR A 8 6.06 -32.81 7.59
CA TYR A 8 6.31 -31.53 6.94
C TYR A 8 5.41 -30.47 7.53
N THR A 9 5.96 -29.29 7.81
CA THR A 9 5.17 -28.16 8.32
C THR A 9 5.46 -26.90 7.54
N VAL A 10 4.48 -25.98 7.58
CA VAL A 10 4.69 -24.56 7.31
C VAL A 10 4.27 -23.76 8.53
N THR A 11 5.10 -22.80 8.92
CA THR A 11 4.77 -21.82 9.94
C THR A 11 4.72 -20.44 9.31
N VAL A 12 3.57 -19.77 9.38
CA VAL A 12 3.40 -18.39 8.91
C VAL A 12 3.59 -17.46 10.09
N TYR A 13 4.52 -16.51 9.97
CA TYR A 13 4.84 -15.54 11.00
C TYR A 13 4.35 -14.15 10.61
N VAL A 14 3.82 -13.43 11.60
CA VAL A 14 3.43 -12.03 11.49
C VAL A 14 4.14 -11.25 12.58
N ALA A 15 5.12 -10.46 12.18
CA ALA A 15 5.78 -9.46 13.02
C ALA A 15 4.97 -8.17 13.04
N ALA A 16 4.78 -7.60 14.23
CA ALA A 16 4.12 -6.32 14.38
C ALA A 16 5.11 -5.17 14.13
N PRO A 17 4.62 -3.96 13.80
CA PRO A 17 5.37 -2.73 14.02
C PRO A 17 5.96 -2.69 15.43
N GLY A 18 7.25 -2.37 15.52
CA GLY A 18 8.02 -2.39 16.76
C GLY A 18 8.67 -3.74 17.09
N THR A 19 8.46 -4.81 16.31
CA THR A 19 9.15 -6.10 16.53
C THR A 19 10.67 -5.91 16.45
N PRO A 20 11.44 -6.29 17.48
CA PRO A 20 12.89 -6.13 17.49
C PRO A 20 13.60 -7.03 16.46
N LEU A 21 14.65 -6.49 15.84
CA LEU A 21 15.48 -7.20 14.87
C LEU A 21 16.83 -7.60 15.51
N ALA A 22 17.23 -8.86 15.34
CA ALA A 22 18.39 -9.47 15.97
C ALA A 22 19.69 -9.21 15.21
N LEU A 23 19.63 -9.31 13.88
CA LEU A 23 20.77 -9.22 12.98
C LEU A 23 20.96 -7.77 12.51
N SER A 24 19.85 -7.14 12.14
CA SER A 24 19.83 -5.78 11.60
C SER A 24 19.88 -4.70 12.69
N GLY A 25 19.50 -5.06 13.92
CA GLY A 25 19.30 -4.11 15.02
C GLY A 25 18.05 -3.24 14.86
N GLY A 26 17.66 -2.56 15.94
CA GLY A 26 16.46 -1.72 15.93
C GLY A 26 15.15 -2.53 15.95
N THR A 27 14.10 -1.96 15.34
CA THR A 27 12.75 -2.55 15.29
C THR A 27 12.14 -2.37 13.90
N SER A 28 11.33 -3.33 13.46
CA SER A 28 10.57 -3.20 12.22
C SER A 28 9.58 -2.03 12.29
N ALA A 29 9.60 -1.17 11.26
CA ALA A 29 8.73 0.00 11.18
C ALA A 29 7.28 -0.38 10.85
N ALA A 30 7.09 -1.15 9.77
CA ALA A 30 5.77 -1.56 9.26
C ALA A 30 5.30 -2.94 9.76
N GLY A 31 6.17 -3.69 10.43
CA GLY A 31 5.98 -5.12 10.65
C GLY A 31 6.51 -5.93 9.46
N HIS A 32 6.25 -7.23 9.46
CA HIS A 32 6.69 -8.15 8.40
C HIS A 32 5.85 -9.42 8.41
N MET A 33 5.70 -10.04 7.25
CA MET A 33 5.08 -11.36 7.11
C MET A 33 6.00 -12.27 6.30
N TYR A 34 6.22 -13.47 6.80
CA TYR A 34 7.11 -14.46 6.19
C TYR A 34 6.65 -15.86 6.57
N TYR A 35 7.18 -16.88 5.90
CA TYR A 35 6.89 -18.26 6.24
C TYR A 35 8.17 -19.08 6.41
N VAL A 36 8.06 -20.14 7.20
CA VAL A 36 9.12 -21.12 7.41
C VAL A 36 8.55 -22.48 7.05
N ILE A 37 9.32 -23.29 6.33
CA ILE A 37 8.98 -24.70 6.09
C ILE A 37 9.94 -25.60 6.86
N SER A 38 9.43 -26.72 7.36
CA SER A 38 10.23 -27.75 8.05
C SER A 38 9.95 -29.13 7.50
N ASP A 39 10.99 -29.97 7.39
CA ASP A 39 10.90 -31.40 7.08
C ASP A 39 11.05 -32.29 8.34
N GLY A 40 10.94 -31.68 9.52
CA GLY A 40 11.18 -32.30 10.82
C GLY A 40 12.65 -32.41 11.22
N LYS A 41 13.58 -32.02 10.34
CA LYS A 41 15.04 -32.01 10.61
C LYS A 41 15.68 -30.65 10.38
N ARG A 42 15.18 -29.90 9.40
CA ARG A 42 15.69 -28.59 9.00
C ARG A 42 14.53 -27.64 8.77
N GLU A 43 14.79 -26.38 9.10
CA GLU A 43 13.88 -25.27 8.86
C GLU A 43 14.49 -24.36 7.80
N GLN A 44 13.65 -23.86 6.89
CA GLN A 44 14.02 -22.88 5.87
C GLN A 44 13.04 -21.72 5.94
N SER A 45 13.58 -20.52 6.12
CA SER A 45 12.81 -19.28 6.17
C SER A 45 12.71 -18.68 4.77
N TYR A 46 11.58 -18.06 4.48
CA TYR A 46 11.33 -17.33 3.25
C TYR A 46 10.49 -16.09 3.55
N GLY A 47 11.08 -14.92 3.40
CA GLY A 47 10.34 -13.67 3.33
C GLY A 47 10.91 -12.77 2.24
N PHE A 48 10.17 -11.72 1.92
CA PHE A 48 10.48 -10.84 0.79
C PHE A 48 10.51 -9.39 1.25
N ALA A 49 11.62 -8.72 0.97
CA ALA A 49 11.86 -7.33 1.34
C ALA A 49 12.74 -6.66 0.26
N PRO A 50 12.86 -5.33 0.26
CA PRO A 50 13.83 -4.64 -0.59
C PRO A 50 15.24 -5.14 -0.33
N LYS A 51 16.02 -5.25 -1.41
CA LYS A 51 17.40 -5.72 -1.36
C LYS A 51 18.28 -4.81 -0.51
N GLU A 52 18.04 -3.50 -0.57
CA GLU A 52 18.67 -2.51 0.30
C GLU A 52 17.79 -2.28 1.54
N HIS A 53 18.38 -2.44 2.72
CA HIS A 53 17.64 -2.34 3.97
C HIS A 53 17.10 -0.94 4.22
N GLY A 54 15.81 -0.84 4.56
CA GLY A 54 15.14 0.42 4.84
C GLY A 54 14.57 1.11 3.61
N GLU A 55 14.86 0.59 2.41
CA GLU A 55 14.04 0.94 1.26
C GLU A 55 12.63 0.36 1.44
N SER A 56 11.67 1.03 0.82
CA SER A 56 10.25 0.69 0.82
C SER A 56 9.76 0.27 -0.56
N SER A 57 10.67 0.31 -1.54
CA SER A 57 10.49 -0.04 -2.93
C SER A 57 11.81 -0.23 -3.66
N GLY A 58 11.80 -0.94 -4.79
CA GLY A 58 12.99 -1.21 -5.60
C GLY A 58 13.24 -2.70 -5.77
N PRO A 59 14.43 -3.12 -6.24
CA PRO A 59 14.74 -4.52 -6.43
C PRO A 59 14.53 -5.30 -5.13
N GLY A 60 13.61 -6.26 -5.16
CA GLY A 60 13.30 -7.12 -4.04
C GLY A 60 14.27 -8.29 -3.93
N LYS A 61 14.31 -8.87 -2.73
CA LYS A 61 15.12 -10.04 -2.43
C LYS A 61 14.35 -10.97 -1.49
N VAL A 62 14.47 -12.27 -1.75
CA VAL A 62 14.05 -13.29 -0.79
C VAL A 62 15.12 -13.46 0.27
N TYR A 63 14.73 -13.37 1.53
CA TYR A 63 15.58 -13.53 2.70
C TYR A 63 15.30 -14.86 3.39
N ASP A 64 16.38 -15.60 3.68
CA ASP A 64 16.37 -16.87 4.43
C ASP A 64 16.70 -16.67 5.93
N THR A 65 16.83 -15.42 6.35
CA THR A 65 17.25 -15.02 7.69
C THR A 65 16.11 -14.55 8.59
N ASP A 66 14.89 -14.38 8.08
CA ASP A 66 13.79 -13.75 8.84
C ASP A 66 13.47 -14.47 10.16
N LEU A 67 13.48 -15.81 10.16
CA LEU A 67 13.33 -16.61 11.38
C LEU A 67 14.36 -16.28 12.46
N LYS A 68 15.59 -15.90 12.07
CA LYS A 68 16.67 -15.53 12.99
C LYS A 68 16.66 -14.04 13.34
N ASP A 69 16.14 -13.19 12.45
CA ASP A 69 16.17 -11.74 12.62
C ASP A 69 15.01 -11.25 13.48
N TYR A 70 13.77 -11.67 13.20
CA TYR A 70 12.59 -11.17 13.90
C TYR A 70 12.42 -11.84 15.28
N LYS A 71 12.64 -11.06 16.35
CA LYS A 71 12.51 -11.56 17.74
C LYS A 71 11.07 -11.52 18.20
N GLU A 72 10.55 -12.67 18.62
CA GLU A 72 9.19 -12.81 19.17
C GLU A 72 8.12 -12.16 18.28
N PRO A 73 8.00 -12.60 17.00
CA PRO A 73 6.96 -12.10 16.12
C PRO A 73 5.59 -12.23 16.79
N TYR A 74 4.72 -11.25 16.58
CA TYR A 74 3.47 -11.12 17.33
C TYR A 74 2.57 -12.34 17.20
N TYR A 75 2.54 -12.95 16.01
CA TYR A 75 1.74 -14.14 15.75
C TYR A 75 2.51 -15.17 14.90
N ALA A 76 2.26 -16.44 15.17
CA ALA A 76 2.75 -17.56 14.38
C ALA A 76 1.67 -18.65 14.29
N ARG A 77 1.47 -19.20 13.10
CA ARG A 77 0.59 -20.37 12.89
C ARG A 77 1.34 -21.46 12.16
N THR A 78 1.49 -22.62 12.81
CA THR A 78 2.08 -23.83 12.24
C THR A 78 0.98 -24.76 11.77
N MET A 79 1.11 -25.29 10.56
CA MET A 79 0.24 -26.31 10.00
C MET A 79 1.09 -27.48 9.50
N GLU A 80 0.67 -28.70 9.83
CA GLU A 80 1.22 -29.88 9.15
C GLU A 80 0.66 -29.94 7.72
N ILE A 81 1.56 -30.19 6.78
CA ILE A 81 1.29 -30.18 5.34
C ILE A 81 1.79 -31.46 4.70
N THR A 82 1.29 -31.72 3.50
CA THR A 82 1.81 -32.83 2.70
C THR A 82 3.19 -32.50 2.14
N LYS A 83 4.00 -33.52 1.82
CA LYS A 83 5.27 -33.34 1.11
C LYS A 83 5.11 -32.52 -0.18
N ALA A 84 4.03 -32.75 -0.93
CA ALA A 84 3.79 -32.02 -2.18
C ALA A 84 3.55 -30.51 -1.95
N GLN A 85 2.93 -30.14 -0.83
CA GLN A 85 2.76 -28.73 -0.44
C GLN A 85 4.09 -28.13 0.02
N TYR A 86 4.87 -28.87 0.80
CA TYR A 86 6.22 -28.47 1.20
C TYR A 86 7.10 -28.19 -0.03
N ASP A 87 7.13 -29.12 -0.99
CA ASP A 87 7.95 -28.99 -2.20
C ASP A 87 7.53 -27.76 -3.03
N LYS A 88 6.23 -27.43 -3.07
CA LYS A 88 5.72 -26.24 -3.77
C LYS A 88 6.10 -24.95 -3.06
N LEU A 89 5.99 -24.90 -1.73
CA LEU A 89 6.44 -23.75 -0.93
C LEU A 89 7.93 -23.51 -1.13
N GLN A 90 8.75 -24.55 -1.03
CA GLN A 90 10.19 -24.49 -1.26
C GLN A 90 10.50 -23.96 -2.67
N GLN A 91 9.88 -24.54 -3.70
CA GLN A 91 10.11 -24.11 -5.08
C GLN A 91 9.74 -22.65 -5.32
N PHE A 92 8.62 -22.18 -4.76
CA PHE A 92 8.22 -20.78 -4.86
C PHE A 92 9.21 -19.89 -4.11
N GLY A 93 9.60 -20.24 -2.88
CA GLY A 93 10.56 -19.48 -2.09
C GLY A 93 11.94 -19.37 -2.74
N ASP A 94 12.43 -20.46 -3.32
CA ASP A 94 13.75 -20.51 -3.97
C ASP A 94 13.77 -19.75 -5.31
N ASN A 95 12.66 -19.72 -6.05
CA ASN A 95 12.59 -19.07 -7.35
C ASN A 95 11.17 -18.53 -7.66
N PRO A 96 10.74 -17.47 -6.98
CA PRO A 96 9.39 -16.94 -7.11
C PRO A 96 9.11 -16.35 -8.51
N ALA A 97 10.13 -15.78 -9.16
CA ALA A 97 10.02 -15.24 -10.53
C ALA A 97 9.58 -16.30 -11.55
N LYS A 98 10.00 -17.56 -11.38
CA LYS A 98 9.53 -18.69 -12.23
C LYS A 98 8.02 -18.89 -12.14
N TYR A 99 7.41 -18.49 -11.03
CA TYR A 99 5.98 -18.57 -10.76
C TYR A 99 5.25 -17.25 -10.99
N LYS A 100 5.85 -16.36 -11.80
CA LYS A 100 5.30 -15.05 -12.19
C LYS A 100 5.11 -14.07 -11.02
N PHE A 101 5.81 -14.31 -9.91
CA PHE A 101 5.91 -13.31 -8.87
C PHE A 101 6.84 -12.19 -9.35
N ASP A 102 6.41 -10.94 -9.19
CA ASP A 102 7.25 -9.79 -9.52
C ASP A 102 8.37 -9.66 -8.47
N MET A 103 9.60 -9.45 -8.92
CA MET A 103 10.74 -9.30 -8.02
C MET A 103 11.02 -7.84 -7.67
N GLU A 104 10.27 -6.89 -8.22
CA GLU A 104 10.30 -5.51 -7.77
C GLU A 104 9.43 -5.36 -6.52
N TYR A 105 10.06 -5.01 -5.40
CA TYR A 105 9.34 -4.71 -4.17
C TYR A 105 8.61 -3.38 -4.31
N GLY A 106 7.35 -3.36 -3.91
CA GLY A 106 6.58 -2.15 -3.71
C GLY A 106 5.69 -2.34 -2.50
N GLY A 107 5.94 -1.62 -1.40
CA GLY A 107 5.24 -1.86 -0.14
C GLY A 107 3.71 -1.79 -0.16
N LEU A 108 3.08 -1.31 -1.25
CA LEU A 108 1.61 -1.22 -1.43
C LEU A 108 1.04 -2.11 -2.54
N SER A 109 1.89 -2.74 -3.34
CA SER A 109 1.48 -3.46 -4.55
C SER A 109 2.18 -4.81 -4.74
N ASN A 110 3.36 -4.99 -4.13
CA ASN A 110 4.13 -6.23 -4.13
C ASN A 110 5.07 -6.28 -2.92
N SER A 111 4.56 -6.80 -1.81
CA SER A 111 5.15 -6.71 -0.47
C SER A 111 5.49 -8.09 0.12
N CYS A 112 5.98 -8.10 1.36
CA CYS A 112 6.19 -9.32 2.15
C CYS A 112 4.91 -10.18 2.30
N ILE A 113 3.75 -9.52 2.28
CA ILE A 113 2.43 -10.13 2.40
C ILE A 113 2.06 -10.83 1.09
N ASP A 114 2.17 -10.13 -0.05
CA ASP A 114 1.89 -10.67 -1.39
C ASP A 114 2.79 -11.88 -1.69
N PHE A 115 4.06 -11.81 -1.30
CA PHE A 115 4.98 -12.94 -1.42
C PHE A 115 4.52 -14.16 -0.61
N THR A 116 4.14 -13.94 0.65
CA THR A 116 3.71 -15.02 1.54
C THR A 116 2.40 -15.65 1.04
N TRP A 117 1.40 -14.85 0.68
CA TRP A 117 0.17 -15.37 0.10
C TRP A 117 0.37 -16.01 -1.27
N GLY A 118 1.25 -15.47 -2.11
CA GLY A 118 1.66 -16.08 -3.37
C GLY A 118 2.20 -17.51 -3.19
N ALA A 119 3.08 -17.70 -2.21
CA ALA A 119 3.62 -19.01 -1.84
C ALA A 119 2.52 -19.96 -1.33
N LEU A 120 1.70 -19.50 -0.38
CA LEU A 120 0.59 -20.29 0.19
C LEU A 120 -0.41 -20.71 -0.90
N ASN A 121 -0.82 -19.77 -1.75
CA ASN A 121 -1.73 -20.02 -2.88
C ASN A 121 -1.12 -20.99 -3.89
N HIS A 122 0.17 -20.87 -4.21
CA HIS A 122 0.88 -21.81 -5.07
C HIS A 122 0.86 -23.23 -4.50
N ALA A 123 1.00 -23.36 -3.18
CA ALA A 123 0.90 -24.62 -2.45
C ALA A 123 -0.55 -25.12 -2.26
N GLY A 124 -1.57 -24.34 -2.64
CA GLY A 124 -2.98 -24.71 -2.46
C GLY A 124 -3.50 -24.48 -1.03
N LEU A 125 -2.79 -23.66 -0.24
CA LEU A 125 -3.19 -23.21 1.09
C LEU A 125 -3.93 -21.88 0.94
N HIS A 126 -5.25 -21.94 0.91
CA HIS A 126 -6.10 -20.78 0.66
C HIS A 126 -6.82 -20.33 1.92
N ARG A 127 -6.96 -19.01 2.10
CA ARG A 127 -7.88 -18.46 3.10
C ARG A 127 -9.31 -18.89 2.79
N LYS A 128 -10.18 -18.89 3.79
CA LYS A 128 -11.62 -19.03 3.58
C LYS A 128 -12.29 -17.67 3.63
N THR A 129 -13.14 -17.39 2.65
CA THR A 129 -14.09 -16.27 2.72
C THR A 129 -15.10 -16.47 3.86
N LEU A 130 -15.86 -15.43 4.22
CA LEU A 130 -16.97 -15.52 5.19
C LEU A 130 -17.98 -16.64 4.90
N LEU A 131 -18.08 -17.08 3.65
CA LEU A 131 -18.95 -18.17 3.21
C LEU A 131 -18.28 -19.57 3.29
N GLY A 132 -17.06 -19.66 3.84
CA GLY A 132 -16.30 -20.91 3.97
C GLY A 132 -15.67 -21.42 2.66
N ILE A 133 -15.77 -20.65 1.57
CA ILE A 133 -15.21 -20.99 0.26
C ILE A 133 -13.75 -20.53 0.20
N GLY A 134 -12.87 -21.39 -0.30
CA GLY A 134 -11.45 -21.06 -0.48
C GLY A 134 -11.24 -19.94 -1.49
N ASP A 135 -10.56 -18.88 -1.08
CA ASP A 135 -10.24 -17.73 -1.92
C ASP A 135 -8.83 -17.86 -2.51
N LYS A 136 -8.76 -18.07 -3.83
CA LYS A 136 -7.51 -18.24 -4.56
C LYS A 136 -6.96 -16.93 -5.13
N ARG A 137 -7.71 -15.84 -5.00
CA ARG A 137 -7.36 -14.52 -5.56
C ARG A 137 -6.94 -13.52 -4.48
N PHE A 138 -6.90 -13.97 -3.23
CA PHE A 138 -6.47 -13.15 -2.12
C PHE A 138 -4.95 -13.14 -2.04
N ASP A 139 -4.39 -11.94 -2.21
CA ASP A 139 -2.95 -11.68 -2.16
C ASP A 139 -2.55 -11.01 -0.82
N GLY A 140 -3.51 -10.71 0.06
CA GLY A 140 -3.30 -10.24 1.43
C GLY A 140 -3.87 -8.86 1.74
N GLU A 141 -4.03 -8.56 3.03
CA GLU A 141 -4.31 -7.20 3.52
C GLU A 141 -3.03 -6.34 3.46
N LEU A 142 -3.17 -5.01 3.40
CA LEU A 142 -2.01 -4.12 3.24
C LEU A 142 -1.06 -4.13 4.46
N LYS A 143 -1.56 -4.42 5.66
CA LYS A 143 -0.76 -4.47 6.88
C LYS A 143 -0.56 -5.90 7.39
N PRO A 144 0.63 -6.25 7.94
CA PRO A 144 0.87 -7.60 8.45
C PRO A 144 -0.14 -8.06 9.51
N LEU A 145 -0.54 -7.18 10.43
CA LEU A 145 -1.46 -7.52 11.51
C LEU A 145 -2.89 -7.80 11.07
N GLU A 146 -3.33 -7.19 9.96
CA GLU A 146 -4.68 -7.38 9.42
C GLU A 146 -4.84 -8.77 8.80
N ASN A 147 -3.74 -9.37 8.34
CA ASN A 147 -3.71 -10.71 7.74
C ASN A 147 -3.91 -11.86 8.76
N ILE A 148 -3.87 -11.61 10.08
CA ILE A 148 -3.92 -12.68 11.09
C ILE A 148 -5.22 -13.49 11.00
N GLN A 149 -6.36 -12.84 10.76
CA GLN A 149 -7.64 -13.54 10.65
C GLN A 149 -7.72 -14.37 9.36
N ASP A 150 -7.18 -13.86 8.26
CA ASP A 150 -7.09 -14.60 7.00
C ASP A 150 -6.18 -15.82 7.14
N ILE A 151 -5.03 -15.68 7.81
CA ILE A 151 -4.13 -16.81 8.11
C ILE A 151 -4.86 -17.86 8.94
N LYS A 152 -5.60 -17.46 9.99
CA LYS A 152 -6.41 -18.37 10.84
C LYS A 152 -7.50 -19.12 10.06
N SER A 153 -8.04 -18.50 9.02
CA SER A 153 -9.10 -19.09 8.20
C SER A 153 -8.64 -20.25 7.31
N ILE A 154 -7.32 -20.38 7.07
CA ILE A 154 -6.76 -21.47 6.26
C ILE A 154 -7.10 -22.81 6.93
N LYS A 155 -7.66 -23.74 6.16
CA LYS A 155 -7.90 -25.10 6.63
C LYS A 155 -6.58 -25.85 6.70
N ALA A 156 -6.21 -26.37 7.87
CA ALA A 156 -5.03 -27.23 7.99
C ALA A 156 -5.19 -28.46 7.06
N PRO A 157 -4.20 -28.78 6.21
CA PRO A 157 -4.28 -29.93 5.32
C PRO A 157 -4.44 -31.26 6.06
N ILE A 158 -3.83 -31.38 7.24
CA ILE A 158 -3.96 -32.52 8.15
C ILE A 158 -4.61 -31.98 9.43
N GLU A 159 -5.95 -32.09 9.54
CA GLU A 159 -6.75 -31.35 10.53
C GLU A 159 -6.37 -31.67 11.99
N ASP A 160 -6.29 -32.94 12.34
CA ASP A 160 -6.05 -33.39 13.73
C ASP A 160 -4.57 -33.62 14.04
N SER A 161 -3.67 -33.00 13.27
CA SER A 161 -2.24 -33.12 13.52
C SER A 161 -1.86 -32.49 14.87
N PRO A 162 -1.07 -33.18 15.71
CA PRO A 162 -0.52 -32.59 16.93
C PRO A 162 0.53 -31.50 16.64
N LEU A 163 0.96 -31.35 15.38
CA LEU A 163 1.91 -30.30 14.96
C LEU A 163 1.20 -28.99 14.60
N ASN A 164 -0.11 -29.02 14.38
CA ASN A 164 -0.89 -27.80 14.19
C ASN A 164 -0.88 -26.98 15.47
N SER A 165 -0.42 -25.74 15.39
CA SER A 165 -0.32 -24.87 16.55
C SER A 165 -0.47 -23.40 16.17
N GLU A 166 -0.95 -22.61 17.13
CA GLU A 166 -1.00 -21.15 17.04
C GLU A 166 -0.34 -20.57 18.27
N HIS A 167 0.52 -19.58 18.05
CA HIS A 167 1.20 -18.88 19.11
C HIS A 167 1.05 -17.37 18.92
N GLN A 168 0.78 -16.67 20.01
CA GLN A 168 0.64 -15.22 20.01
C GLN A 168 1.49 -14.63 21.13
N ASN A 169 2.47 -13.82 20.75
CA ASN A 169 3.32 -13.11 21.68
C ASN A 169 2.65 -11.81 22.15
N LYS A 170 3.21 -11.21 23.21
CA LYS A 170 2.78 -9.88 23.64
C LYS A 170 3.09 -8.86 22.54
N MET A 171 2.25 -7.84 22.45
CA MET A 171 2.52 -6.74 21.54
C MET A 171 3.86 -6.07 21.91
N PRO A 172 4.80 -5.88 20.96
CA PRO A 172 6.05 -5.20 21.26
C PRO A 172 5.80 -3.76 21.68
N LYS A 173 6.75 -3.17 22.43
CA LYS A 173 6.69 -1.74 22.75
C LYS A 173 6.83 -0.94 21.46
N ARG A 174 5.86 -0.07 21.20
CA ARG A 174 5.82 0.79 20.02
C ARG A 174 6.16 2.23 20.39
N SER A 175 6.87 2.92 19.51
CA SER A 175 6.96 4.38 19.58
C SER A 175 5.60 5.03 19.29
N VAL A 176 5.43 6.30 19.64
CA VAL A 176 4.19 7.06 19.31
C VAL A 176 3.93 7.05 17.81
N MET A 177 4.98 7.13 16.99
CA MET A 177 4.87 7.00 15.54
C MET A 177 4.37 5.61 15.14
N GLN A 178 4.97 4.53 15.63
CA GLN A 178 4.52 3.16 15.35
C GLN A 178 3.09 2.87 15.83
N TRP A 179 2.65 3.53 16.91
CA TRP A 179 1.27 3.43 17.40
C TRP A 179 0.29 4.21 16.50
N LEU A 180 0.62 5.44 16.12
CA LEU A 180 -0.20 6.26 15.22
C LEU A 180 -0.37 5.61 13.83
N LEU A 181 0.68 4.94 13.36
CA LEU A 181 0.70 4.15 12.14
C LEU A 181 -0.28 2.96 12.18
N THR A 182 -0.56 2.39 13.37
CA THR A 182 -1.30 1.12 13.50
C THR A 182 -2.78 1.22 13.92
N GLU A 183 -3.24 2.32 14.52
CA GLU A 183 -4.61 2.40 15.09
C GLU A 183 -5.70 3.02 14.19
N GLN A 184 -5.36 3.55 13.01
CA GLN A 184 -6.28 4.44 12.29
C GLN A 184 -7.44 3.77 11.51
N ASP A 185 -7.76 2.49 11.76
CA ASP A 185 -8.88 1.76 11.13
C ASP A 185 -10.01 1.35 12.10
N GLN A 186 -10.02 1.82 13.35
CA GLN A 186 -11.21 1.70 14.22
C GLN A 186 -11.91 3.04 14.38
N SER A 187 -12.79 3.36 13.44
CA SER A 187 -13.90 4.30 13.70
C SER A 187 -15.22 3.63 13.37
N ASP A 188 -15.68 2.76 14.28
CA ASP A 188 -17.10 2.46 14.39
C ASP A 188 -17.79 3.51 15.25
N GLY A 189 -19.04 3.77 14.92
CA GLY A 189 -19.76 5.00 15.24
C GLY A 189 -20.04 5.26 16.72
N THR A 190 -20.55 6.48 16.92
CA THR A 190 -21.20 7.02 18.12
C THR A 190 -20.31 7.85 19.04
N ARG A 191 -20.20 9.16 18.74
CA ARG A 191 -20.48 10.18 19.75
C ARG A 191 -20.94 11.49 19.12
N HIS A 192 -22.24 11.75 19.25
CA HIS A 192 -22.79 13.09 19.13
C HIS A 192 -22.37 13.96 20.32
N GLN A 193 -22.28 15.25 20.00
CA GLN A 193 -22.43 16.44 20.85
C GLN A 193 -21.18 17.13 21.46
N SER A 194 -20.72 18.13 20.70
CA SER A 194 -20.88 19.60 20.93
C SER A 194 -19.78 20.43 21.58
N GLY A 195 -19.53 21.60 20.94
CA GLY A 195 -18.69 22.73 21.36
C GLY A 195 -17.29 22.66 20.73
N GLU A 196 -16.77 23.59 19.93
CA GLU A 196 -16.96 25.03 19.90
C GLU A 196 -16.45 25.58 18.56
N LEU A 197 -17.08 26.65 18.07
CA LEU A 197 -16.71 27.35 16.85
C LEU A 197 -15.31 27.98 16.98
N ALA A 198 -14.41 27.65 16.06
CA ALA A 198 -13.26 28.50 15.75
C ALA A 198 -13.12 28.60 14.23
N ALA A 199 -13.70 29.65 13.67
CA ALA A 199 -13.47 30.09 12.31
C ALA A 199 -11.97 30.32 12.11
N LYS A 200 -11.34 29.58 11.17
CA LYS A 200 -9.99 29.90 10.71
C LYS A 200 -10.11 30.91 9.55
N PRO A 201 -9.39 32.03 9.58
CA PRO A 201 -9.47 33.04 8.55
C PRO A 201 -8.78 32.55 7.28
N GLY A 202 -9.35 32.92 6.13
CA GLY A 202 -8.74 32.74 4.82
C GLY A 202 -7.36 33.37 4.77
N ARG A 203 -6.39 32.61 4.26
CA ARG A 203 -5.10 33.14 3.80
C ARG A 203 -5.13 33.15 2.28
N GLU A 204 -5.79 34.15 1.74
CA GLU A 204 -5.46 34.68 0.41
C GLU A 204 -4.24 35.60 0.56
N GLY A 205 -3.26 35.43 -0.33
CA GLY A 205 -2.20 36.40 -0.56
C GLY A 205 -0.89 36.16 0.18
N GLN A 206 -0.08 35.21 -0.31
CA GLN A 206 1.38 35.36 -0.54
C GLN A 206 1.99 34.00 -0.87
N MET A 207 2.22 33.72 -2.16
CA MET A 207 3.34 32.93 -2.70
C MET A 207 3.27 33.02 -4.23
N ALA A 208 3.53 34.21 -4.77
CA ALA A 208 3.88 34.34 -6.19
C ALA A 208 5.28 33.73 -6.36
N GLY A 209 5.34 32.44 -6.73
CA GLY A 209 6.59 31.77 -7.11
C GLY A 209 6.76 30.26 -6.89
N ARG A 210 5.76 29.47 -6.49
CA ARG A 210 5.98 28.01 -6.23
C ARG A 210 4.81 27.12 -6.65
N GLY A 211 5.01 26.30 -7.69
CA GLY A 211 4.29 25.05 -7.99
C GLY A 211 2.77 25.12 -8.24
N ASP A 212 2.21 24.07 -8.86
CA ASP A 212 0.76 23.84 -8.89
C ASP A 212 0.29 23.43 -7.48
N PRO A 213 -0.77 24.03 -6.90
CA PRO A 213 -1.28 23.65 -5.58
C PRO A 213 -1.66 22.16 -5.47
N LEU A 214 -2.10 21.53 -6.56
CA LEU A 214 -2.44 20.11 -6.60
C LEU A 214 -1.25 19.22 -6.24
N LEU A 215 -0.01 19.62 -6.57
CA LEU A 215 1.16 18.83 -6.20
C LEU A 215 1.32 18.79 -4.68
N SER A 216 1.31 19.95 -4.02
CA SER A 216 1.42 20.02 -2.55
C SER A 216 0.27 19.29 -1.84
N GLN A 217 -0.94 19.37 -2.39
CA GLN A 217 -2.11 18.67 -1.84
C GLN A 217 -2.01 17.16 -2.04
N ALA A 218 -1.51 16.70 -3.18
CA ALA A 218 -1.25 15.29 -3.44
C ALA A 218 -0.17 14.75 -2.50
N GLU A 219 0.93 15.47 -2.30
CA GLU A 219 1.98 15.09 -1.34
C GLU A 219 1.42 14.95 0.08
N ASP A 220 0.62 15.92 0.53
CA ASP A 220 -0.03 15.86 1.84
C ASP A 220 -1.01 14.68 1.95
N ALA A 221 -1.79 14.43 0.91
CA ALA A 221 -2.74 13.33 0.87
C ALA A 221 -2.04 11.96 0.83
N VAL A 222 -0.96 11.82 0.06
CA VAL A 222 -0.14 10.60 0.03
C VAL A 222 0.56 10.41 1.37
N ARG A 223 1.10 11.46 2.01
CA ARG A 223 1.66 11.34 3.37
C ARG A 223 0.63 10.83 4.39
N ARG A 224 -0.66 11.16 4.24
CA ARG A 224 -1.72 10.58 5.07
C ARG A 224 -1.97 9.12 4.73
N LEU A 225 -2.00 8.78 3.44
CA LEU A 225 -2.13 7.40 2.95
C LEU A 225 -1.00 6.51 3.50
N GLU A 226 0.26 6.92 3.34
CA GLU A 226 1.45 6.18 3.80
C GLU A 226 1.42 5.95 5.31
N LYS A 227 1.04 6.97 6.08
CA LYS A 227 0.85 6.83 7.53
C LYS A 227 -0.20 5.79 7.86
N GLY A 228 -1.32 5.79 7.14
CA GLY A 228 -2.36 4.77 7.27
C GLY A 228 -1.88 3.36 6.92
N LEU A 229 -0.72 3.20 6.27
CA LEU A 229 -0.15 1.92 5.83
C LEU A 229 1.07 1.51 6.64
N CYS A 230 1.32 2.19 7.77
CA CYS A 230 2.51 1.99 8.60
C CYS A 230 3.85 2.25 7.90
N ARG A 231 3.90 3.15 6.93
CA ARG A 231 5.09 3.40 6.13
C ARG A 231 5.53 4.85 6.15
N ASP A 232 6.83 5.06 6.01
CA ASP A 232 7.41 6.38 5.79
C ASP A 232 7.19 6.84 4.35
N TYR A 233 7.22 8.15 4.13
CA TYR A 233 7.12 8.72 2.79
C TYR A 233 8.45 8.58 2.05
N ASP A 234 8.42 8.01 0.85
CA ASP A 234 9.59 7.59 0.09
C ASP A 234 9.50 8.00 -1.40
N SER A 235 10.45 7.52 -2.22
CA SER A 235 10.49 7.80 -3.66
C SER A 235 9.28 7.28 -4.44
N ASN A 236 8.66 6.18 -4.02
CA ASN A 236 7.40 5.70 -4.59
C ASN A 236 6.23 6.58 -4.15
N SER A 237 6.23 7.07 -2.90
CA SER A 237 5.26 8.07 -2.44
C SER A 237 5.35 9.35 -3.26
N GLU A 238 6.56 9.79 -3.64
CA GLU A 238 6.76 10.91 -4.56
C GLU A 238 6.16 10.66 -5.95
N ARG A 239 6.35 9.46 -6.50
CA ARG A 239 5.73 9.05 -7.77
C ARG A 239 4.22 9.02 -7.68
N LEU A 240 3.66 8.45 -6.59
CA LEU A 240 2.22 8.45 -6.34
C LEU A 240 1.68 9.88 -6.26
N ALA A 241 2.34 10.77 -5.52
CA ALA A 241 1.91 12.16 -5.36
C ALA A 241 1.95 12.93 -6.69
N ALA A 242 3.04 12.81 -7.45
CA ALA A 242 3.17 13.46 -8.75
C ALA A 242 2.15 12.92 -9.77
N SER A 243 1.96 11.60 -9.84
CA SER A 243 0.95 10.96 -10.68
C SER A 243 -0.47 11.34 -10.27
N ALA A 244 -0.76 11.42 -8.96
CA ALA A 244 -2.05 11.86 -8.44
C ALA A 244 -2.36 13.32 -8.78
N ALA A 245 -1.38 14.23 -8.65
CA ALA A 245 -1.55 15.63 -9.03
C ALA A 245 -1.85 15.78 -10.54
N CYS A 246 -1.12 15.05 -11.38
CA CYS A 246 -1.36 15.00 -12.82
C CYS A 246 -2.76 14.47 -13.15
N LEU A 247 -3.14 13.32 -12.56
CA LEU A 247 -4.44 12.70 -12.74
C LEU A 247 -5.59 13.64 -12.33
N ALA A 248 -5.44 14.34 -11.20
CA ALA A 248 -6.42 15.31 -10.73
C ALA A 248 -6.65 16.40 -11.78
N LYS A 249 -5.56 16.98 -12.28
CA LYS A 249 -5.59 18.06 -13.26
C LYS A 249 -6.23 17.62 -14.58
N GLU A 250 -5.86 16.43 -15.08
CA GLU A 250 -6.41 15.83 -16.30
C GLU A 250 -7.93 15.63 -16.22
N ASN A 251 -8.42 15.27 -15.03
CA ASN A 251 -9.83 15.01 -14.80
C ASN A 251 -10.59 16.24 -14.29
N GLY A 252 -9.98 17.43 -14.36
CA GLY A 252 -10.63 18.70 -14.02
C GLY A 252 -10.88 18.91 -12.53
N LEU A 253 -10.22 18.15 -11.65
CA LEU A 253 -10.24 18.44 -10.21
C LEU A 253 -9.44 19.71 -9.96
N THR A 254 -9.95 20.55 -9.05
CA THR A 254 -9.33 21.83 -8.69
C THR A 254 -8.66 21.80 -7.33
N ARG A 255 -8.89 20.75 -6.55
CA ARG A 255 -8.16 20.43 -5.32
C ARG A 255 -8.12 18.93 -5.08
N ILE A 256 -7.23 18.49 -4.20
CA ILE A 256 -7.13 17.10 -3.74
C ILE A 256 -7.34 17.09 -2.22
N ASP A 257 -8.44 16.46 -1.80
CA ASP A 257 -8.76 16.31 -0.38
C ASP A 257 -8.26 14.95 0.14
N HIS A 258 -8.37 13.89 -0.68
CA HIS A 258 -7.91 12.54 -0.34
C HIS A 258 -7.21 11.84 -1.50
N VAL A 259 -6.25 10.99 -1.13
CA VAL A 259 -5.69 9.95 -2.00
C VAL A 259 -5.85 8.64 -1.25
N VAL A 260 -6.53 7.67 -1.86
CA VAL A 260 -6.88 6.38 -1.23
C VAL A 260 -6.68 5.22 -2.20
N LEU A 261 -6.50 4.02 -1.67
CA LEU A 261 -6.37 2.80 -2.48
C LEU A 261 -7.72 2.07 -2.61
N SER A 262 -7.89 1.29 -3.68
CA SER A 262 -9.02 0.38 -3.81
C SER A 262 -9.04 -0.62 -2.65
N ARG A 263 -10.26 -0.98 -2.25
CA ARG A 263 -10.52 -2.13 -1.38
C ARG A 263 -10.91 -3.32 -2.25
N ASP A 264 -10.76 -4.53 -1.72
CA ASP A 264 -11.20 -5.75 -2.40
C ASP A 264 -12.72 -5.67 -2.64
N ALA A 265 -13.12 -5.66 -3.92
CA ALA A 265 -14.50 -5.47 -4.34
C ALA A 265 -14.78 -6.20 -5.65
N GLY A 266 -14.64 -7.53 -5.66
CA GLY A 266 -15.05 -8.38 -6.78
C GLY A 266 -14.00 -8.47 -7.90
N PRO A 267 -14.10 -7.70 -9.01
CA PRO A 267 -13.06 -7.68 -10.02
C PRO A 267 -11.84 -6.82 -9.67
N VAL A 268 -11.94 -5.94 -8.66
CA VAL A 268 -10.86 -5.01 -8.27
C VAL A 268 -10.22 -5.50 -6.98
N ARG A 269 -8.91 -5.67 -6.99
CA ARG A 269 -8.14 -6.09 -5.82
C ARG A 269 -7.89 -4.92 -4.87
N GLN A 270 -7.61 -5.24 -3.61
CA GLN A 270 -7.08 -4.27 -2.67
C GLN A 270 -5.76 -3.68 -3.20
N GLY A 271 -5.56 -2.37 -3.08
CA GLY A 271 -4.34 -1.71 -3.54
C GLY A 271 -4.20 -1.53 -5.05
N GLU A 272 -5.02 -2.19 -5.88
CA GLU A 272 -4.91 -2.18 -7.35
C GLU A 272 -5.04 -0.79 -7.97
N ASN A 273 -5.94 0.06 -7.46
CA ASN A 273 -6.18 1.40 -7.99
C ASN A 273 -5.92 2.47 -6.93
N LEU A 274 -5.26 3.54 -7.35
CA LEU A 274 -5.10 4.79 -6.61
C LEU A 274 -6.21 5.75 -7.02
N PHE A 275 -7.01 6.21 -6.06
CA PHE A 275 -8.06 7.21 -6.27
C PHE A 275 -7.63 8.56 -5.74
N VAL A 276 -7.90 9.60 -6.53
CA VAL A 276 -7.79 11.00 -6.13
C VAL A 276 -9.20 11.54 -5.95
N VAL A 277 -9.49 12.13 -4.79
CA VAL A 277 -10.85 12.56 -4.42
C VAL A 277 -10.86 14.03 -4.01
N GLN A 278 -11.84 14.75 -4.52
CA GLN A 278 -12.22 16.10 -4.13
C GLN A 278 -13.59 16.05 -3.42
N GLY A 279 -13.62 16.46 -2.15
CA GLY A 279 -14.74 16.36 -1.24
C GLY A 279 -14.59 15.23 -0.22
N GLU A 280 -15.48 15.21 0.77
CA GLU A 280 -15.52 14.18 1.81
C GLU A 280 -15.81 12.78 1.22
N LEU A 281 -15.09 11.75 1.67
CA LEU A 281 -15.24 10.37 1.17
C LEU A 281 -16.67 9.83 1.28
N ASN A 282 -17.40 10.22 2.33
CA ASN A 282 -18.78 9.79 2.58
C ASN A 282 -19.84 10.68 1.91
N ASN A 283 -19.42 11.75 1.23
CA ASN A 283 -20.33 12.62 0.50
C ASN A 283 -20.51 12.07 -0.93
N PRO A 284 -21.74 11.70 -1.35
CA PRO A 284 -21.99 11.17 -2.70
C PRO A 284 -21.69 12.17 -3.82
N ALA A 285 -21.60 13.47 -3.51
CA ALA A 285 -21.25 14.52 -4.46
C ALA A 285 -19.72 14.73 -4.60
N HIS A 286 -18.86 13.90 -4.00
CA HIS A 286 -17.42 13.99 -4.23
C HIS A 286 -17.10 13.76 -5.70
N LEU A 287 -16.04 14.42 -6.18
CA LEU A 287 -15.45 14.13 -7.49
C LEU A 287 -14.27 13.19 -7.28
N ARG A 288 -14.08 12.23 -8.19
CA ARG A 288 -12.95 11.31 -8.12
C ARG A 288 -12.41 10.95 -9.50
N ALA A 289 -11.12 10.68 -9.54
CA ALA A 289 -10.43 10.04 -10.65
C ALA A 289 -9.61 8.87 -10.11
N HIS A 290 -9.24 7.92 -10.98
CA HIS A 290 -8.37 6.82 -10.58
C HIS A 290 -7.35 6.47 -11.65
N ILE A 291 -6.26 5.87 -11.21
CA ILE A 291 -5.20 5.28 -12.02
C ILE A 291 -4.82 3.94 -11.38
N ARG A 292 -4.32 2.97 -12.15
CA ARG A 292 -3.77 1.77 -11.54
C ARG A 292 -2.52 2.13 -10.72
N THR A 293 -2.35 1.51 -9.56
CA THR A 293 -1.23 1.82 -8.65
C THR A 293 0.10 1.45 -9.29
N ASP A 294 0.17 0.34 -10.02
CA ASP A 294 1.36 -0.06 -10.78
C ASP A 294 1.77 0.99 -11.83
N GLU A 295 0.80 1.53 -12.58
CA GLU A 295 1.03 2.60 -13.55
C GLU A 295 1.50 3.90 -12.88
N ALA A 296 0.90 4.27 -11.74
CA ALA A 296 1.29 5.46 -10.99
C ALA A 296 2.73 5.39 -10.45
N LEU A 297 3.19 4.18 -10.09
CA LEU A 297 4.54 3.90 -9.60
C LEU A 297 5.57 3.74 -10.73
N ALA A 298 5.15 3.25 -11.89
CA ALA A 298 6.02 3.11 -13.06
C ALA A 298 6.40 4.47 -13.66
N ARG A 299 5.58 5.50 -13.47
CA ARG A 299 5.80 6.84 -14.01
C ARG A 299 6.90 7.59 -13.23
N PRO A 300 7.99 8.05 -13.87
CA PRO A 300 8.98 8.92 -13.24
C PRO A 300 8.36 10.25 -12.77
N VAL A 301 8.85 10.78 -11.65
CA VAL A 301 8.35 12.04 -11.07
C VAL A 301 8.46 13.18 -12.07
N GLU A 302 9.60 13.30 -12.75
CA GLU A 302 9.88 14.36 -13.72
C GLU A 302 8.87 14.35 -14.87
N GLN A 303 8.47 13.15 -15.33
CA GLN A 303 7.47 13.00 -16.38
C GLN A 303 6.11 13.50 -15.93
N SER A 304 5.65 13.10 -14.74
CA SER A 304 4.38 13.56 -14.15
C SER A 304 4.37 15.07 -13.94
N LEU A 305 5.48 15.64 -13.46
CA LEU A 305 5.59 17.08 -13.24
C LEU A 305 5.61 17.89 -14.55
N ALA A 306 6.31 17.41 -15.58
CA ALA A 306 6.31 18.03 -16.90
C ALA A 306 4.89 18.01 -17.51
N GLN A 307 4.17 16.90 -17.35
CA GLN A 307 2.78 16.78 -17.83
C GLN A 307 1.85 17.73 -17.07
N LEU A 308 1.97 17.81 -15.74
CA LEU A 308 1.21 18.74 -14.92
C LEU A 308 1.46 20.21 -15.33
N GLN A 309 2.70 20.58 -15.62
CA GLN A 309 3.05 21.91 -16.14
C GLN A 309 2.39 22.18 -17.50
N ALA A 310 2.46 21.24 -18.44
CA ALA A 310 1.84 21.39 -19.76
C ALA A 310 0.31 21.56 -19.68
N LEU A 311 -0.35 20.86 -18.76
CA LEU A 311 -1.79 21.00 -18.51
C LEU A 311 -2.14 22.37 -17.94
N ASN A 312 -1.31 22.92 -17.05
CA ASN A 312 -1.48 24.27 -16.52
C ASN A 312 -1.38 25.34 -17.61
N ASP A 313 -0.36 25.25 -18.45
CA ASP A 313 -0.15 26.23 -19.52
C ASP A 313 -1.28 26.19 -20.56
N SER A 314 -1.76 24.98 -20.89
CA SER A 314 -2.90 24.78 -21.79
C SER A 314 -4.18 25.43 -21.25
N GLN A 315 -4.46 25.29 -19.95
CA GLN A 315 -5.62 25.94 -19.32
C GLN A 315 -5.47 27.47 -19.27
N ARG A 316 -4.27 28.01 -19.00
CA ARG A 316 -4.02 29.46 -18.99
C ARG A 316 -4.24 30.11 -20.36
N LEU A 317 -3.81 29.43 -21.44
CA LEU A 317 -4.00 29.91 -22.81
C LEU A 317 -5.48 29.97 -23.21
N GLN A 318 -6.30 29.01 -22.75
CA GLN A 318 -7.75 29.00 -23.01
C GLN A 318 -8.51 30.10 -22.24
N GLN A 319 -7.97 30.59 -21.13
CA GLN A 319 -8.62 31.60 -20.27
C GLN A 319 -8.24 33.05 -20.60
N THR A 320 -7.36 33.30 -21.59
CA THR A 320 -6.99 34.67 -21.99
C THR A 320 -7.98 35.20 -23.04
N PRO A 321 -8.78 36.26 -22.76
CA PRO A 321 -9.67 36.84 -23.76
C PRO A 321 -8.85 37.54 -24.87
N GLN A 322 -9.18 37.28 -26.14
CA GLN A 322 -8.74 38.11 -27.25
C GLN A 322 -9.24 39.55 -27.04
N VAL A 323 -8.37 40.46 -26.60
CA VAL A 323 -8.68 41.89 -26.59
C VAL A 323 -8.64 42.40 -28.02
N ALA A 324 -9.78 42.92 -28.46
CA ALA A 324 -10.07 43.40 -29.81
C ALA A 324 -9.09 44.50 -30.29
N GLN A 325 -8.87 44.50 -31.60
CA GLN A 325 -8.06 45.47 -32.35
C GLN A 325 -8.64 46.90 -32.22
N PRO A 326 -7.83 47.96 -32.11
CA PRO A 326 -8.33 49.33 -32.10
C PRO A 326 -8.78 49.75 -33.50
N GLU A 327 -10.08 50.05 -33.62
CA GLU A 327 -10.74 50.62 -34.79
C GLU A 327 -10.19 52.03 -35.05
N GLN A 328 -9.43 52.21 -36.14
CA GLN A 328 -9.02 53.52 -36.63
C GLN A 328 -10.23 54.25 -37.23
N VAL A 329 -10.81 55.18 -36.47
CA VAL A 329 -11.80 56.13 -37.01
C VAL A 329 -11.06 57.26 -37.72
N LEU A 330 -11.05 57.21 -39.05
CA LEU A 330 -10.67 58.30 -39.95
C LEU A 330 -11.90 58.75 -40.72
N THR A 331 -12.44 59.94 -40.43
CA THR A 331 -13.05 60.93 -41.36
C THR A 331 -13.66 62.08 -40.54
N GLN A 332 -13.06 63.26 -40.49
CA GLN A 332 -13.14 64.39 -41.44
C GLN A 332 -14.49 65.12 -41.51
N GLN A 333 -14.39 66.43 -41.28
CA GLN A 333 -15.20 67.54 -41.81
C GLN A 333 -16.58 67.85 -41.18
N HIS A 334 -16.62 68.93 -40.41
CA HIS A 334 -17.72 69.90 -40.47
C HIS A 334 -17.13 71.26 -40.91
N GLY A 335 -17.54 71.71 -42.10
CA GLY A 335 -17.19 73.02 -42.64
C GLY A 335 -18.20 74.10 -42.27
N MET A 336 -17.66 75.30 -42.04
CA MET A 336 -18.16 76.67 -42.35
C MET A 336 -19.66 76.97 -42.21
N VAL A 337 -20.00 78.01 -41.43
CA VAL A 337 -20.16 79.41 -41.91
C VAL A 337 -19.70 80.38 -40.83
#